data_AF-A0AAU9Y1A6-F1
#
_entry.id   AF-A0AAU9Y1A6-F1
#
_cell.length_a   1.000
_cell.length_b   1.000
_cell.length_c   1.000
_cell.angle_alpha   90.00
_cell.angle_beta   90.00
_cell.angle_gamma   90.00
#
_symmetry.space_group_name_H-M   'P 1'
#
loop_
_entity.id
_entity.type
_entity.pdbx_description
1 polymer ?
#
loop_
_entity_poly.entity_id
_entity_poly.type
_entity_poly.pdbx_seq_one_letter_code
_entity_poly.pdbx_strand_id
1 'polypeptide(L)'
;VYRKPTHTDKYLAFDSHHPICHKKSVAKTLLRRADCLPSSLDSKAEERKYVSNVLKANGYTKTFLRNCQKPVTNSNALDEREPATGFAVIPYIQGVTEPIKRILNSHNVKVAQKPFQTLGHIFAKPKDPVTKEQRTDAIYSIPCNDCDNEYIGQTKRQFGTRLKEHQKAVFLSKKENSALSEHTCLTNHTH
;
A
#
# COMPACT_ATOMS: atom_id res chain seq x y z
N VAL A 1 -25.91 -7.77 -9.14
CA VAL A 1 -24.52 -7.87 -8.63
C VAL A 1 -24.54 -8.73 -7.37
N TYR A 2 -23.71 -9.78 -7.30
CA TYR A 2 -23.66 -10.65 -6.13
C TYR A 2 -22.95 -9.98 -4.94
N ARG A 3 -23.49 -10.15 -3.74
CA ARG A 3 -22.92 -9.67 -2.47
C ARG A 3 -22.85 -10.85 -1.50
N LYS A 4 -21.75 -10.97 -0.76
CA LYS A 4 -21.58 -12.03 0.24
C LYS A 4 -22.59 -11.84 1.39
N PRO A 5 -23.01 -12.92 2.09
CA PRO A 5 -23.89 -12.82 3.26
C PRO A 5 -23.35 -11.91 4.38
N THR A 6 -22.02 -11.73 4.45
CA THR A 6 -21.34 -10.87 5.43
C THR A 6 -21.22 -9.41 4.99
N HIS A 7 -21.76 -9.02 3.84
CA HIS A 7 -21.70 -7.65 3.35
C HIS A 7 -22.63 -6.72 4.15
N THR A 8 -22.07 -5.72 4.81
CA THR A 8 -22.82 -4.85 5.76
C THR A 8 -23.27 -3.52 5.17
N ASP A 9 -22.98 -3.24 3.91
CA ASP A 9 -23.24 -1.93 3.28
C ASP A 9 -22.60 -0.72 3.97
N LYS A 10 -21.59 -0.98 4.82
CA LYS A 10 -20.79 0.04 5.47
C LYS A 10 -19.62 0.46 4.58
N TYR A 11 -19.63 1.72 4.19
CA TYR A 11 -18.55 2.38 3.46
C TYR A 11 -17.97 3.51 4.31
N LEU A 12 -17.01 4.24 3.73
CA LEU A 12 -16.46 5.42 4.37
C LEU A 12 -17.58 6.44 4.67
N ALA A 13 -17.91 6.63 5.94
CA ALA A 13 -18.95 7.56 6.37
C ALA A 13 -18.61 9.01 5.96
N PHE A 14 -19.61 9.76 5.52
CA PHE A 14 -19.39 11.10 4.97
C PHE A 14 -18.97 12.13 6.02
N ASP A 15 -19.35 11.95 7.28
CA ASP A 15 -18.96 12.75 8.44
C ASP A 15 -17.57 12.40 9.00
N SER A 16 -16.96 11.31 8.54
CA SER A 16 -15.63 10.91 8.99
C SER A 16 -14.56 11.96 8.62
N HIS A 17 -13.52 12.04 9.45
CA HIS A 17 -12.37 12.95 9.27
C HIS A 17 -11.43 12.46 8.16
N HIS A 18 -11.91 12.47 6.92
CA HIS A 18 -11.17 12.11 5.73
C HIS A 18 -11.26 13.20 4.65
N PRO A 19 -10.22 13.36 3.82
CA PRO A 19 -10.25 14.25 2.68
C PRO A 19 -11.45 14.01 1.78
N ILE A 20 -12.01 15.09 1.23
CA ILE A 20 -13.15 15.04 0.30
C ILE A 20 -12.82 14.17 -0.94
N CYS A 21 -11.57 14.14 -1.39
CA CYS A 21 -11.16 13.30 -2.52
C CYS A 21 -11.36 11.79 -2.25
N HIS A 22 -11.15 11.32 -1.02
CA HIS A 22 -11.38 9.93 -0.64
C HIS A 22 -12.87 9.60 -0.65
N LYS A 23 -13.70 10.47 -0.07
CA LYS A 23 -15.18 10.36 -0.11
C LYS A 23 -15.70 10.34 -1.55
N LYS A 24 -15.16 11.22 -2.41
CA LYS A 24 -15.47 11.26 -3.85
C LYS A 24 -15.06 9.96 -4.55
N SER A 25 -13.90 9.40 -4.21
CA SER A 25 -13.40 8.14 -4.77
C SER A 25 -14.31 6.96 -4.47
N VAL A 26 -14.78 6.84 -3.21
CA VAL A 26 -15.73 5.80 -2.80
C VAL A 26 -17.02 5.89 -3.63
N ALA A 27 -17.63 7.08 -3.69
CA ALA A 27 -18.86 7.28 -4.44
C ALA A 27 -18.69 6.97 -5.94
N LYS A 28 -17.62 7.50 -6.56
CA LYS A 28 -17.31 7.25 -7.98
C LYS A 28 -17.11 5.77 -8.28
N THR A 29 -16.37 5.07 -7.41
CA THR A 29 -16.05 3.66 -7.61
C THR A 29 -17.30 2.80 -7.55
N LEU A 30 -18.19 3.03 -6.58
CA LEU A 30 -19.43 2.27 -6.45
C LEU A 30 -20.41 2.56 -7.60
N LEU A 31 -20.54 3.82 -7.99
CA LEU A 31 -21.39 4.20 -9.13
C LEU A 31 -20.86 3.60 -10.44
N ARG A 32 -19.54 3.66 -10.69
CA ARG A 32 -18.92 3.02 -11.86
C ARG A 32 -19.15 1.51 -11.86
N ARG A 33 -19.02 0.84 -10.70
CA ARG A 33 -19.31 -0.59 -10.58
C ARG A 33 -20.78 -0.90 -10.90
N ALA A 34 -21.71 -0.05 -10.47
CA ALA A 34 -23.12 -0.20 -10.80
C ALA A 34 -23.39 -0.11 -12.31
N ASP A 35 -22.65 0.74 -13.02
CA ASP A 35 -22.82 0.93 -14.47
C ASP A 35 -22.07 -0.15 -15.31
N CYS A 36 -20.96 -0.71 -14.80
CA CYS A 36 -20.09 -1.62 -15.55
C CYS A 36 -20.29 -3.11 -15.25
N LEU A 37 -20.71 -3.50 -14.04
CA LEU A 37 -20.81 -4.92 -13.67
C LEU A 37 -22.07 -5.63 -14.17
N PRO A 38 -23.27 -5.04 -14.11
CA PRO A 38 -24.48 -5.70 -14.61
C PRO A 38 -24.53 -5.66 -16.15
N SER A 39 -24.96 -6.76 -16.76
CA SER A 39 -25.03 -6.87 -18.23
C SER A 39 -26.28 -6.23 -18.83
N SER A 40 -27.44 -6.32 -18.16
CA SER A 40 -28.70 -5.74 -18.66
C SER A 40 -28.95 -4.32 -18.15
N LEU A 41 -29.67 -3.51 -18.94
CA LEU A 41 -30.00 -2.13 -18.59
C LEU A 41 -30.86 -2.05 -17.31
N ASP A 42 -31.81 -2.96 -17.16
CA ASP A 42 -32.67 -3.02 -15.96
C ASP A 42 -31.84 -3.33 -14.71
N SER A 43 -30.93 -4.30 -14.80
CA SER A 43 -30.03 -4.66 -13.70
C SER A 43 -29.10 -3.50 -13.33
N LYS A 44 -28.67 -2.67 -14.30
CA LYS A 44 -27.89 -1.46 -14.04
C LYS A 44 -28.72 -0.41 -13.29
N ALA A 45 -29.97 -0.21 -13.69
CA ALA A 45 -30.87 0.73 -13.02
C ALA A 45 -31.15 0.31 -11.56
N GLU A 46 -31.42 -0.97 -11.33
CA GLU A 46 -31.62 -1.53 -9.99
C GLU A 46 -30.36 -1.40 -9.11
N GLU A 47 -29.20 -1.78 -9.65
CA GLU A 47 -27.93 -1.71 -8.93
C GLU A 47 -27.54 -0.26 -8.61
N ARG A 48 -27.79 0.68 -9.54
CA ARG A 48 -27.56 2.11 -9.31
C ARG A 48 -28.48 2.67 -8.24
N LYS A 49 -29.76 2.25 -8.22
CA LYS A 49 -30.71 2.61 -7.16
C LYS A 49 -30.24 2.08 -5.81
N TYR A 50 -29.80 0.83 -5.76
CA TYR A 50 -29.22 0.22 -4.56
C TYR A 50 -28.00 1.00 -4.05
N VAL A 51 -26.99 1.22 -4.89
CA VAL A 51 -25.77 1.95 -4.52
C VAL A 51 -26.08 3.37 -4.04
N SER A 52 -27.01 4.06 -4.70
CA SER A 52 -27.47 5.40 -4.29
C SER A 52 -28.09 5.39 -2.89
N ASN A 53 -28.89 4.37 -2.56
CA ASN A 53 -29.50 4.24 -1.24
C ASN A 53 -28.46 3.92 -0.16
N VAL A 54 -27.50 3.03 -0.47
CA VAL A 54 -26.42 2.70 0.45
C VAL A 54 -25.52 3.91 0.72
N LEU A 55 -25.16 4.68 -0.32
CA LEU A 55 -24.38 5.91 -0.14
C LEU A 55 -25.14 6.94 0.72
N LYS A 56 -26.45 7.10 0.54
CA LYS A 56 -27.26 7.97 1.43
C LYS A 56 -27.25 7.48 2.87
N ALA A 57 -27.36 6.17 3.10
CA ALA A 57 -27.28 5.58 4.44
C ALA A 57 -25.90 5.80 5.11
N ASN A 58 -24.84 6.01 4.32
CA ASN A 58 -23.51 6.38 4.79
C ASN A 58 -23.30 7.92 4.86
N GLY A 59 -24.36 8.73 4.76
CA GLY A 59 -24.33 10.18 4.92
C GLY A 59 -24.01 11.00 3.66
N TYR A 60 -23.93 10.37 2.48
CA TYR A 60 -23.64 11.09 1.24
C TYR A 60 -24.89 11.82 0.74
N THR A 61 -24.76 13.13 0.52
CA THR A 61 -25.87 13.96 0.01
C THR A 61 -26.11 13.72 -1.48
N LYS A 62 -27.38 13.87 -1.91
CA LYS A 62 -27.76 13.74 -3.34
C LYS A 62 -26.97 14.72 -4.23
N THR A 63 -26.71 15.93 -3.74
CA THR A 63 -25.92 16.96 -4.43
C THR A 63 -24.48 16.52 -4.64
N PHE A 64 -23.85 15.92 -3.63
CA PHE A 64 -22.51 15.37 -3.72
C PHE A 64 -22.42 14.24 -4.75
N LEU A 65 -23.38 13.31 -4.73
CA LEU A 65 -23.44 12.20 -5.69
C LEU A 65 -23.59 12.69 -7.13
N ARG A 66 -24.46 13.69 -7.37
CA ARG A 66 -24.62 14.32 -8.69
C ARG A 66 -23.30 14.93 -9.18
N ASN A 67 -22.56 15.59 -8.29
CA ASN A 67 -21.23 16.15 -8.62
C ASN A 67 -20.17 15.06 -8.90
N CYS A 68 -20.32 13.86 -8.35
CA CYS A 68 -19.44 12.74 -8.63
C CYS A 68 -19.67 12.10 -10.00
N GLN A 69 -20.91 12.17 -10.50
CA GLN A 69 -21.33 11.62 -11.80
C GLN A 69 -21.04 12.55 -12.98
N LYS A 70 -20.71 13.82 -12.74
CA LYS A 70 -20.31 14.73 -13.81
C LYS A 70 -19.07 14.16 -14.50
N PRO A 71 -19.07 14.06 -15.84
CA PRO A 71 -17.86 13.71 -16.57
C PRO A 71 -16.76 14.68 -16.17
N VAL A 72 -15.56 14.16 -15.93
CA VAL A 72 -14.41 15.02 -15.77
C VAL A 72 -14.27 15.72 -17.12
N THR A 73 -14.45 17.04 -17.14
CA THR A 73 -13.97 17.86 -18.24
C THR A 73 -12.45 17.68 -18.23
N ASN A 74 -11.98 16.68 -18.97
CA ASN A 74 -10.58 16.57 -19.32
C ASN A 74 -10.33 17.75 -20.27
N SER A 75 -10.02 18.92 -19.71
CA SER A 75 -9.09 19.79 -20.39
C SER A 75 -7.81 18.97 -20.50
N ASN A 76 -7.61 18.31 -21.64
CA ASN A 76 -6.35 17.69 -22.06
C ASN A 76 -5.29 18.80 -22.28
N ALA A 77 -5.13 19.70 -21.32
CA ALA A 77 -3.88 20.43 -21.19
C ALA A 77 -2.87 19.36 -20.77
N LEU A 78 -1.99 19.00 -21.70
CA LEU A 78 -0.71 18.41 -21.34
C LEU A 78 -0.17 19.29 -20.23
N ASP A 79 -0.13 18.74 -19.02
CA ASP A 79 0.24 19.47 -17.82
C ASP A 79 1.75 19.68 -17.92
N GLU A 80 2.17 20.71 -18.67
CA GLU A 80 3.53 21.28 -18.63
C GLU A 80 3.77 21.96 -17.28
N ARG A 81 3.42 21.27 -16.19
CA ARG A 81 3.76 21.73 -14.85
C ARG A 81 5.22 21.43 -14.63
N GLU A 82 5.96 22.50 -14.40
CA GLU A 82 7.29 22.47 -13.79
C GLU A 82 7.38 21.37 -12.73
N PRO A 83 8.49 20.60 -12.69
CA PRO A 83 8.67 19.55 -11.69
C PRO A 83 8.49 20.14 -10.29
N ALA A 84 7.79 19.41 -9.42
CA ALA A 84 7.51 19.87 -8.07
C ALA A 84 8.81 20.22 -7.35
N THR A 85 8.88 21.40 -6.74
CA THR A 85 10.03 21.87 -5.96
C THR A 85 10.23 21.09 -4.67
N GLY A 86 9.21 20.38 -4.20
CA GLY A 86 9.31 19.51 -3.03
C GLY A 86 8.09 18.61 -2.81
N PHE A 87 8.21 17.72 -1.83
CA PHE A 87 7.13 16.81 -1.43
C PHE A 87 6.96 16.81 0.10
N ALA A 88 5.72 16.94 0.57
CA ALA A 88 5.38 16.94 1.98
C ALA A 88 4.25 15.94 2.29
N VAL A 89 4.37 15.23 3.41
CA VAL A 89 3.33 14.32 3.92
C VAL A 89 2.81 14.85 5.24
N ILE A 90 1.54 15.25 5.27
CA ILE A 90 0.91 15.84 6.45
C ILE A 90 -0.30 14.99 6.91
N PRO A 91 -0.61 14.96 8.22
CA PRO A 91 -1.84 14.33 8.69
C PRO A 91 -3.06 15.12 8.17
N TYR A 92 -4.15 14.41 7.88
CA TYR A 92 -5.43 15.08 7.60
C TYR A 92 -6.16 15.43 8.89
N ILE A 93 -6.39 16.72 9.07
CA ILE A 93 -7.18 17.34 10.14
C ILE A 93 -8.14 18.28 9.41
N GLN A 94 -9.43 17.98 9.51
CA GLN A 94 -10.47 18.74 8.83
C GLN A 94 -10.43 20.22 9.24
N GLY A 95 -10.36 21.11 8.27
CA GLY A 95 -10.31 22.57 8.46
C GLY A 95 -8.90 23.14 8.60
N VAL A 96 -7.89 22.32 8.93
CA VAL A 96 -6.50 22.77 9.13
C VAL A 96 -5.62 22.37 7.95
N THR A 97 -5.75 21.13 7.49
CA THR A 97 -4.89 20.58 6.44
C THR A 97 -5.19 21.21 5.08
N GLU A 98 -6.43 21.63 4.82
CA GLU A 98 -6.84 22.20 3.54
C GLU A 98 -6.21 23.57 3.25
N PRO A 99 -6.22 24.55 4.19
CA PRO A 99 -5.46 25.79 4.04
C PRO A 99 -3.95 25.54 3.85
N ILE A 100 -3.34 24.67 4.66
CA ILE A 100 -1.91 24.34 4.58
C ILE A 100 -1.58 23.75 3.20
N LYS A 101 -2.39 22.81 2.72
CA LYS A 101 -2.23 22.23 1.38
C LYS A 101 -2.32 23.28 0.29
N ARG A 102 -3.20 24.27 0.43
CA ARG A 102 -3.35 25.35 -0.56
C ARG A 102 -2.08 26.22 -0.62
N ILE A 103 -1.53 26.60 0.52
CA ILE A 103 -0.29 27.39 0.63
C ILE A 103 0.90 26.61 0.06
N LEU A 104 1.06 25.33 0.42
CA LEU A 104 2.15 24.52 -0.10
C LEU A 104 2.06 24.32 -1.62
N ASN A 105 0.85 24.11 -2.14
CA ASN A 105 0.64 23.99 -3.58
C ASN A 105 0.97 25.31 -4.34
N SER A 106 0.77 26.49 -3.75
CA SER A 106 1.18 27.76 -4.39
C SER A 106 2.69 27.93 -4.47
N HIS A 107 3.45 27.20 -3.66
CA HIS A 107 4.92 27.14 -3.73
C HIS A 107 5.44 25.93 -4.52
N ASN A 108 4.59 25.30 -5.34
CA ASN A 108 4.90 24.11 -6.13
C ASN A 108 5.36 22.89 -5.29
N VAL A 109 4.98 22.83 -4.01
CA VAL A 109 5.23 21.68 -3.14
C VAL A 109 4.05 20.72 -3.20
N LYS A 110 4.32 19.47 -3.57
CA LYS A 110 3.30 18.43 -3.67
C LYS A 110 2.98 17.87 -2.28
N VAL A 111 1.71 17.95 -1.90
CA VAL A 111 1.24 17.51 -0.58
C VAL A 111 0.46 16.20 -0.66
N ALA A 112 0.92 15.18 0.07
CA ALA A 112 0.18 13.98 0.37
C ALA A 112 -0.41 14.03 1.79
N GLN A 113 -1.58 13.43 1.97
CA GLN A 113 -2.30 13.42 3.24
C GLN A 113 -2.37 12.00 3.78
N LYS A 114 -2.02 11.81 5.06
CA LYS A 114 -2.14 10.52 5.76
C LYS A 114 -3.10 10.62 6.95
N PRO A 115 -3.77 9.53 7.36
CA PRO A 115 -4.48 9.51 8.64
C PRO A 115 -3.49 9.70 9.80
N PHE A 116 -3.91 10.43 10.84
CA PHE A 116 -3.06 10.70 12.00
C PHE A 116 -2.82 9.45 12.84
N GLN A 117 -3.88 8.73 13.22
CA GLN A 117 -3.82 7.43 13.88
C GLN A 117 -4.44 6.36 12.98
N THR A 118 -3.72 5.25 12.80
CA THR A 118 -4.26 4.04 12.17
C THR A 118 -4.73 3.09 13.24
N LEU A 119 -5.72 2.24 12.93
CA LEU A 119 -6.19 1.21 13.87
C LEU A 119 -5.05 0.30 14.34
N GLY A 120 -4.07 0.01 13.49
CA GLY A 120 -2.89 -0.78 13.87
C GLY A 120 -1.91 -0.07 14.82
N HIS A 121 -2.04 1.24 15.02
CA HIS A 121 -1.32 1.97 16.06
C HIS A 121 -2.09 1.97 17.39
N ILE A 122 -3.41 1.94 17.34
CA ILE A 122 -4.29 1.93 18.52
C ILE A 122 -4.37 0.52 19.12
N PHE A 123 -4.54 -0.49 18.27
CA PHE A 123 -4.63 -1.88 18.69
C PHE A 123 -3.24 -2.48 18.88
N ALA A 124 -3.10 -3.29 19.93
CA ALA A 124 -1.94 -4.13 20.11
C ALA A 124 -1.76 -5.03 18.89
N LYS A 125 -0.51 -5.19 18.45
CA LYS A 125 -0.19 -6.15 17.40
C LYS A 125 -0.48 -7.54 17.97
N PRO A 126 -1.40 -8.32 17.40
CA PRO A 126 -1.77 -9.62 17.96
C PRO A 126 -0.70 -10.69 17.76
N LYS A 127 0.37 -10.38 17.00
CA LYS A 127 1.47 -11.29 16.71
C LYS A 127 2.77 -10.71 17.26
N ASP A 128 3.58 -11.59 17.83
CA ASP A 128 4.93 -11.25 18.26
C ASP A 128 5.80 -10.82 17.08
N PRO A 129 6.66 -9.80 17.25
CA PRO A 129 7.61 -9.43 16.24
C PRO A 129 8.62 -10.57 16.01
N VAL A 130 8.73 -11.01 14.76
CA VAL A 130 9.71 -12.03 14.36
C VAL A 130 11.08 -11.36 14.20
N THR A 131 12.08 -11.85 14.94
CA THR A 131 13.48 -11.43 14.82
C THR A 131 14.02 -11.73 13.41
N LYS A 132 15.12 -11.09 12.99
CA LYS A 132 15.65 -11.25 11.62
C LYS A 132 15.99 -12.72 11.33
N GLU A 133 16.51 -13.42 12.33
CA GLU A 133 16.96 -14.81 12.29
C GLU A 133 15.80 -15.79 12.17
N GLN A 134 14.63 -15.43 12.68
CA GLN A 134 13.43 -16.27 12.63
C GLN A 134 12.58 -16.04 11.37
N ARG A 135 12.97 -15.10 10.50
CA ARG A 135 12.25 -14.85 9.24
C ARG A 135 12.43 -16.02 8.28
N THR A 136 11.32 -16.47 7.70
CA THR A 136 11.28 -17.40 6.57
C THR A 136 11.12 -16.61 5.26
N ASP A 137 11.37 -17.26 4.13
CA ASP A 137 11.25 -16.67 2.79
C ASP A 137 12.07 -15.37 2.64
N ALA A 138 13.25 -15.37 3.25
CA ALA A 138 14.16 -14.23 3.27
C ALA A 138 15.19 -14.34 2.13
N ILE A 139 15.41 -13.21 1.45
CA ILE A 139 16.59 -12.99 0.62
C ILE A 139 17.61 -12.28 1.51
N TYR A 140 18.85 -12.76 1.50
CA TYR A 140 19.93 -12.24 2.31
C TYR A 140 21.21 -12.17 1.51
N SER A 141 22.14 -11.35 1.98
CA SER A 141 23.47 -11.23 1.43
C SER A 141 24.53 -11.39 2.53
N ILE A 142 25.67 -12.00 2.18
CA ILE A 142 26.81 -12.22 3.06
C ILE A 142 28.06 -11.72 2.31
N PRO A 143 28.64 -10.58 2.71
CA PRO A 143 29.85 -10.07 2.08
C PRO A 143 31.06 -10.95 2.39
N CYS A 144 32.07 -10.91 1.53
CA CYS A 144 33.40 -11.41 1.84
C CYS A 144 34.21 -10.30 2.53
N ASN A 145 35.02 -10.65 3.53
CA ASN A 145 35.86 -9.67 4.22
C ASN A 145 37.15 -9.36 3.44
N ASP A 146 37.56 -10.27 2.56
CA ASP A 146 38.86 -10.22 1.86
C ASP A 146 38.72 -9.83 0.37
N CYS A 147 37.51 -9.71 -0.16
CA CYS A 147 37.26 -9.21 -1.52
C CYS A 147 35.87 -8.58 -1.69
N ASP A 148 35.67 -7.83 -2.77
CA ASP A 148 34.41 -7.12 -3.08
C ASP A 148 33.25 -8.05 -3.49
N ASN A 149 33.40 -9.37 -3.34
CA ASN A 149 32.35 -10.32 -3.68
C ASN A 149 31.34 -10.47 -2.53
N GLU A 150 30.08 -10.61 -2.89
CA GLU A 150 28.99 -10.84 -1.95
C GLU A 150 28.18 -12.07 -2.37
N TYR A 151 27.91 -12.97 -1.42
CA TYR A 151 27.02 -14.10 -1.63
C TYR A 151 25.58 -13.67 -1.41
N ILE A 152 24.73 -13.80 -2.43
CA ILE A 152 23.29 -13.55 -2.34
C ILE A 152 22.56 -14.89 -2.35
N GLY A 153 21.75 -15.11 -1.31
CA GLY A 153 21.00 -16.35 -1.12
C GLY A 153 19.53 -16.11 -0.82
N GLN A 154 18.70 -17.10 -1.13
CA GLN A 154 17.31 -17.17 -0.70
C GLN A 154 17.09 -18.40 0.19
N THR A 155 16.24 -18.29 1.22
CA THR A 155 15.88 -19.43 2.06
C THR A 155 14.38 -19.47 2.34
N LYS A 156 13.78 -20.65 2.15
CA LYS A 156 12.41 -20.94 2.60
C LYS A 156 12.34 -21.25 4.10
N ARG A 157 13.47 -21.61 4.72
CA ARG A 157 13.60 -21.90 6.15
C ARG A 157 13.91 -20.62 6.93
N GLN A 158 13.86 -20.68 8.26
CA GLN A 158 14.33 -19.60 9.13
C GLN A 158 15.77 -19.22 8.77
N PHE A 159 16.02 -17.92 8.57
CA PHE A 159 17.33 -17.40 8.17
C PHE A 159 18.46 -17.85 9.11
N GLY A 160 18.23 -17.86 10.42
CA GLY A 160 19.22 -18.29 11.42
C GLY A 160 19.62 -19.76 11.27
N THR A 161 18.70 -20.64 10.87
CA THR A 161 19.03 -22.04 10.57
C THR A 161 19.92 -22.13 9.35
N ARG A 162 19.59 -21.38 8.28
CA ARG A 162 20.38 -21.35 7.06
C ARG A 162 21.77 -20.77 7.27
N LEU A 163 21.89 -19.73 8.11
CA LEU A 163 23.17 -19.13 8.48
C LEU A 163 24.08 -20.15 9.20
N LYS A 164 23.53 -20.92 10.14
CA LYS A 164 24.28 -22.00 10.83
C LYS A 164 24.72 -23.12 9.89
N GLU A 165 23.90 -23.47 8.90
CA GLU A 165 24.28 -24.44 7.86
C GLU A 165 25.49 -23.94 7.04
N HIS A 166 25.48 -22.67 6.65
CA HIS A 166 26.60 -22.04 5.94
C HIS A 166 27.88 -22.03 6.80
N GLN A 167 27.80 -21.58 8.06
CA GLN A 167 28.93 -21.60 8.99
C GLN A 167 29.49 -23.01 9.17
N LYS A 168 28.61 -24.02 9.31
CA LYS A 168 29.01 -25.42 9.44
C LYS A 168 29.65 -25.97 8.16
N ALA A 169 29.17 -25.55 6.99
CA ALA A 169 29.75 -25.95 5.71
C ALA A 169 31.17 -25.39 5.55
N VAL A 170 31.38 -24.10 5.87
CA VAL A 170 32.69 -23.44 5.85
C VAL A 170 33.64 -24.11 6.85
N PHE A 171 33.20 -24.32 8.10
CA PHE A 171 34.02 -24.97 9.14
C PHE A 171 34.44 -26.40 8.78
N LEU A 172 33.56 -27.18 8.14
CA LEU A 172 33.85 -28.55 7.70
C LEU A 172 34.47 -28.62 6.29
N SER A 173 34.76 -27.49 5.66
CA SER A 173 35.29 -27.38 4.29
C SER A 173 34.48 -28.16 3.24
N LYS A 174 33.15 -28.24 3.41
CA LYS A 174 32.25 -28.98 2.53
C LYS A 174 31.79 -28.12 1.35
N LYS A 175 32.64 -28.07 0.31
CA LYS A 175 32.42 -27.29 -0.93
C LYS A 175 31.04 -27.50 -1.56
N GLU A 176 30.57 -28.74 -1.62
CA GLU A 176 29.30 -29.11 -2.29
C GLU A 176 28.05 -28.53 -1.62
N ASN A 177 28.13 -28.16 -0.33
CA ASN A 177 26.96 -27.75 0.44
C ASN A 177 26.68 -26.24 0.41
N SER A 178 27.66 -25.43 0.00
CA SER A 178 27.55 -23.98 0.05
C SER A 178 28.60 -23.29 -0.80
N ALA A 179 28.17 -22.37 -1.67
CA ALA A 179 29.05 -21.47 -2.42
C ALA A 179 30.00 -20.66 -1.52
N LEU A 180 29.58 -20.30 -0.30
CA LEU A 180 30.47 -19.68 0.70
C LEU A 180 31.63 -20.61 1.11
N SER A 181 31.36 -21.91 1.28
CA SER A 181 32.41 -22.87 1.63
C SER A 181 33.32 -23.12 0.45
N GLU A 182 32.78 -23.16 -0.76
CA GLU A 182 33.58 -23.27 -1.98
C GLU A 182 34.53 -22.08 -2.13
N HIS A 183 34.01 -20.85 -1.95
CA HIS A 183 34.82 -19.63 -2.00
C HIS A 183 35.95 -19.68 -0.97
N THR A 184 35.63 -19.87 0.32
CA THR A 184 36.63 -19.97 1.39
C THR A 184 37.68 -21.05 1.11
N CYS A 185 37.29 -22.23 0.61
CA CYS A 185 38.24 -23.30 0.34
C CYS A 185 39.11 -23.08 -0.92
N LEU A 186 38.73 -22.20 -1.84
CA LEU A 186 39.50 -21.89 -3.05
C LEU A 186 40.42 -20.69 -2.85
N THR A 187 39.97 -19.70 -2.09
CA THR A 187 40.68 -18.41 -1.93
C THR A 187 41.28 -18.22 -0.55
N ASN A 188 40.98 -19.08 0.43
CA ASN A 188 41.31 -18.92 1.85
C ASN A 188 40.75 -17.62 2.46
N HIS A 189 39.66 -17.10 1.89
CA HIS A 189 38.99 -15.89 2.38
C HIS A 189 37.94 -16.18 3.46
N THR A 190 37.63 -15.17 4.24
CA THR A 190 36.70 -15.18 5.37
C THR A 190 35.41 -14.42 5.06
N HIS A 191 34.30 -14.90 5.62
CA HIS A 191 32.94 -14.38 5.48
C HIS A 191 32.30 -14.15 6.85
#